data_AF-A0A2E3CQJ4-F1
#
_entry.id   AF-A0A2E3CQJ4-F1
#
_cell.length_a   1.000
_cell.length_b   1.000
_cell.length_c   1.000
_cell.angle_alpha   90.00
_cell.angle_beta   90.00
_cell.angle_gamma   90.00
#
_symmetry.space_group_name_H-M   'P 1'
#
loop_
_entity.id
_entity.type
_entity.pdbx_description
1 polymer ?
#
loop_
_entity_poly.entity_id
_entity_poly.type
_entity_poly.pdbx_seq_one_letter_code
_entity_poly.pdbx_strand_id
1 'polypeptide(L)'
;MKRFFVGGLVLILFTACSSASNVEPEAEDSQTTTTNSVNEVADEPEPAESTAAAKPPELVRLEDAWDFAASRPGTDIGQVFQLFRLKQSLGPKNLACYDPESGDVCEQIVEAINVVGLTEQQLAVLLDSLELPYRVVERDCEPLMITKEFVAGRVNVSVFEGVVTGWASEGGQSFWDEGSC
;
A
#
# COMPACT_ATOMS: atom_id res chain seq x y z
N MET A 1 40.38 -49.28 2.92
CA MET A 1 39.80 -50.31 3.81
C MET A 1 38.61 -49.72 4.53
N LYS A 2 37.51 -50.49 4.62
CA LYS A 2 36.49 -50.57 5.70
C LYS A 2 36.07 -49.28 6.44
N ARG A 3 34.79 -48.96 6.72
CA ARG A 3 33.46 -49.58 6.54
C ARG A 3 32.47 -48.71 7.34
N PHE A 4 31.26 -48.50 6.81
CA PHE A 4 29.96 -48.50 7.53
C PHE A 4 29.65 -47.41 8.61
N PHE A 5 28.41 -47.12 9.05
CA PHE A 5 27.06 -47.72 8.93
C PHE A 5 26.05 -46.56 9.21
N VAL A 6 25.00 -46.43 8.39
CA VAL A 6 23.56 -46.28 8.74
C VAL A 6 23.05 -45.16 9.67
N GLY A 7 21.98 -44.50 9.18
CA GLY A 7 20.69 -44.54 9.88
C GLY A 7 20.01 -43.19 10.12
N GLY A 8 18.79 -43.03 9.62
CA GLY A 8 17.86 -42.02 10.15
C GLY A 8 16.89 -41.42 9.13
N LEU A 9 16.05 -42.23 8.49
CA LEU A 9 14.83 -41.77 7.84
C LEU A 9 13.85 -41.31 8.93
N VAL A 10 13.52 -40.02 8.98
CA VAL A 10 12.44 -39.50 9.83
C VAL A 10 11.35 -38.96 8.92
N LEU A 11 10.32 -39.80 8.76
CA LEU A 11 9.04 -39.47 8.14
C LEU A 11 8.10 -39.10 9.29
N ILE A 12 7.74 -37.83 9.41
CA ILE A 12 6.63 -37.42 10.29
C ILE A 12 5.62 -36.66 9.45
N LEU A 13 4.52 -37.35 9.19
CA LEU A 13 3.27 -36.85 8.64
C LEU A 13 2.59 -35.97 9.70
N PHE A 14 2.27 -34.72 9.37
CA PHE A 14 1.19 -34.01 10.03
C PHE A 14 0.10 -33.67 9.01
N THR A 15 -0.97 -34.43 9.18
CA THR A 15 -2.36 -34.31 8.74
C THR A 15 -2.86 -32.89 8.47
N ALA A 16 -3.43 -32.72 7.28
CA ALA A 16 -4.36 -31.65 6.96
C ALA A 16 -5.65 -31.79 7.77
N CYS A 17 -6.14 -30.68 8.35
CA CYS A 17 -7.52 -30.54 8.81
C CYS A 17 -8.22 -29.51 7.92
N SER A 18 -8.92 -30.01 6.90
CA SER A 18 -10.08 -29.32 6.33
C SER A 18 -11.23 -29.41 7.33
N SER A 19 -11.93 -28.30 7.56
CA SER A 19 -13.29 -28.32 8.08
C SER A 19 -14.10 -27.29 7.30
N ALA A 20 -14.82 -27.79 6.31
CA ALA A 20 -15.99 -27.15 5.78
C ALA A 20 -17.15 -27.50 6.72
N SER A 21 -17.87 -26.50 7.23
CA SER A 21 -19.20 -26.68 7.77
C SER A 21 -20.16 -25.74 7.04
N ASN A 22 -21.00 -26.36 6.22
CA ASN A 22 -22.18 -25.75 5.61
C ASN A 22 -23.09 -25.16 6.69
N VAL A 23 -23.49 -23.91 6.53
CA VAL A 23 -24.76 -23.40 7.06
C VAL A 23 -25.42 -22.65 5.92
N GLU A 24 -26.46 -23.26 5.37
CA GLU A 24 -27.42 -22.67 4.43
C GLU A 24 -28.82 -22.81 5.08
N PRO A 25 -29.86 -22.19 4.52
CA PRO A 25 -30.52 -21.01 5.04
C PRO A 25 -31.88 -21.34 5.69
N GLU A 26 -32.33 -20.53 6.65
CA GLU A 26 -33.75 -20.53 7.03
C GLU A 26 -34.48 -19.42 6.29
N ALA A 27 -35.54 -19.85 5.60
CA ALA A 27 -36.50 -19.09 4.84
C ALA A 27 -37.78 -18.85 5.67
N GLU A 28 -38.65 -18.02 5.07
CA GLU A 28 -40.07 -17.77 5.42
C GLU A 28 -40.31 -16.75 6.56
N ASP A 29 -41.24 -15.79 6.47
CA ASP A 29 -42.55 -15.88 5.81
C ASP A 29 -43.15 -14.48 5.45
N SER A 30 -43.83 -14.47 4.30
CA SER A 30 -45.01 -13.71 3.83
C SER A 30 -45.40 -12.33 4.39
N GLN A 31 -45.70 -11.40 3.46
CA GLN A 31 -47.10 -11.01 3.16
C GLN A 31 -47.26 -10.09 1.93
N THR A 32 -47.95 -10.63 0.92
CA THR A 32 -49.10 -10.05 0.19
C THR A 32 -48.96 -8.75 -0.64
N THR A 33 -48.94 -8.96 -1.96
CA THR A 33 -49.72 -8.29 -3.03
C THR A 33 -50.50 -7.01 -2.69
N THR A 34 -50.21 -5.92 -3.41
CA THR A 34 -51.26 -5.09 -4.06
C THR A 34 -50.68 -4.39 -5.30
N THR A 35 -51.06 -4.90 -6.46
CA THR A 35 -51.02 -4.20 -7.74
C THR A 35 -52.02 -3.06 -7.71
N ASN A 36 -51.63 -1.84 -8.08
CA ASN A 36 -52.54 -0.89 -8.73
C ASN A 36 -51.74 -0.04 -9.72
N SER A 37 -52.03 -0.30 -10.99
CA SER A 37 -51.62 0.48 -12.14
C SER A 37 -52.66 1.57 -12.36
N VAL A 38 -52.25 2.84 -12.30
CA VAL A 38 -52.94 3.95 -12.96
C VAL A 38 -51.87 4.80 -13.62
N ASN A 39 -51.86 4.78 -14.95
CA ASN A 39 -51.17 5.77 -15.77
C ASN A 39 -51.89 7.10 -15.64
N GLU A 40 -51.19 8.16 -15.25
CA GLU A 40 -51.52 9.51 -15.70
C GLU A 40 -50.23 10.29 -15.95
N VAL A 41 -50.26 11.03 -17.05
CA VAL A 41 -49.15 11.63 -17.79
C VAL A 41 -48.84 13.03 -17.26
N ALA A 42 -47.56 13.41 -17.40
CA ALA A 42 -46.99 14.76 -17.32
C ALA A 42 -46.72 15.35 -15.93
N ASP A 43 -45.49 15.18 -15.45
CA ASP A 43 -44.52 16.28 -15.52
C ASP A 43 -43.13 15.64 -15.55
N GLU A 44 -42.33 15.97 -16.55
CA GLU A 44 -40.93 15.57 -16.65
C GLU A 44 -40.16 16.45 -15.67
N PRO A 45 -39.66 15.96 -14.51
CA PRO A 45 -38.76 16.77 -13.74
C PRO A 45 -37.51 16.94 -14.61
N GLU A 46 -37.22 18.19 -14.99
CA GLU A 46 -35.93 18.60 -15.51
C GLU A 46 -34.83 17.84 -14.75
N PRO A 47 -33.76 17.37 -15.41
CA PRO A 47 -32.65 16.78 -14.70
C PRO A 47 -32.13 17.87 -13.76
N ALA A 48 -32.53 17.80 -12.49
CA ALA A 48 -31.93 18.55 -11.44
C ALA A 48 -30.45 18.29 -11.62
N GLU A 49 -29.70 19.33 -11.99
CA GLU A 49 -28.25 19.33 -11.92
C GLU A 49 -27.94 18.79 -10.53
N SER A 50 -27.60 17.51 -10.51
CA SER A 50 -27.13 16.84 -9.33
C SER A 50 -25.91 17.67 -8.97
N THR A 51 -26.03 18.46 -7.91
CA THR A 51 -24.90 18.95 -7.16
C THR A 51 -24.23 17.72 -6.55
N ALA A 52 -23.65 16.87 -7.39
CA ALA A 52 -22.66 15.90 -7.02
C ALA A 52 -21.58 16.76 -6.39
N ALA A 53 -21.52 16.73 -5.06
CA ALA A 53 -20.52 17.46 -4.31
C ALA A 53 -19.16 17.19 -4.98
N ALA A 54 -18.57 18.24 -5.56
CA ALA A 54 -17.31 18.10 -6.28
C ALA A 54 -16.29 17.47 -5.31
N LYS A 55 -15.61 16.43 -5.77
CA LYS A 55 -14.62 15.71 -4.96
C LYS A 55 -13.60 16.71 -4.39
N PRO A 56 -13.22 16.61 -3.10
CA PRO A 56 -12.22 17.50 -2.52
C PRO A 56 -10.93 17.51 -3.37
N PRO A 57 -10.32 18.67 -3.64
CA PRO A 57 -9.13 18.74 -4.51
C PRO A 57 -7.97 17.88 -4.05
N GLU A 58 -7.80 17.71 -2.74
CA GLU A 58 -6.77 16.85 -2.15
C GLU A 58 -6.98 15.37 -2.50
N LEU A 59 -8.23 14.90 -2.44
CA LEU A 59 -8.57 13.52 -2.77
C LEU A 59 -8.35 13.25 -4.26
N VAL A 60 -8.65 14.21 -5.14
CA VAL A 60 -8.35 14.11 -6.58
C VAL A 60 -6.85 13.93 -6.81
N ARG A 61 -6.00 14.72 -6.15
CA ARG A 61 -4.54 14.59 -6.28
C ARG A 61 -4.01 13.26 -5.77
N LEU A 62 -4.60 12.73 -4.70
CA LEU A 62 -4.24 11.43 -4.16
C LEU A 62 -4.59 10.30 -5.13
N GLU A 63 -5.79 10.33 -5.70
CA GLU A 63 -6.22 9.37 -6.71
C GLU A 63 -5.33 9.44 -7.96
N ASP A 64 -5.08 10.64 -8.48
CA ASP A 64 -4.20 10.84 -9.64
C ASP A 64 -2.77 10.30 -9.38
N ALA A 65 -2.25 10.49 -8.17
CA ALA A 65 -0.93 9.98 -7.79
C ALA A 65 -0.91 8.45 -7.70
N TRP A 66 -1.95 7.83 -7.14
CA TRP A 66 -2.08 6.37 -7.07
C TRP A 66 -2.29 5.74 -8.44
N ASP A 67 -3.11 6.34 -9.30
CA ASP A 67 -3.32 5.88 -10.67
C ASP A 67 -2.03 5.95 -11.48
N PHE A 68 -1.29 7.05 -11.35
CA PHE A 68 0.02 7.18 -11.97
C PHE A 68 1.01 6.12 -11.45
N ALA A 69 1.12 5.93 -10.14
CA ALA A 69 1.99 4.91 -9.55
C ALA A 69 1.63 3.50 -10.03
N ALA A 70 0.34 3.16 -10.03
CA ALA A 70 -0.18 1.87 -10.46
C ALA A 70 0.09 1.56 -11.95
N SER A 71 0.18 2.61 -12.78
CA SER A 71 0.49 2.46 -14.21
C SER A 71 1.97 2.18 -14.51
N ARG A 72 2.85 2.37 -13.53
CA ARG A 72 4.31 2.28 -13.73
C ARG A 72 4.81 0.83 -13.65
N PRO A 73 5.76 0.44 -14.52
CA PRO A 73 6.42 -0.86 -14.40
C PRO A 73 7.14 -1.03 -13.05
N GLY A 74 7.11 -2.24 -12.50
CA GLY A 74 7.75 -2.56 -11.23
C GLY A 74 6.93 -2.21 -9.98
N THR A 75 5.82 -1.47 -10.12
CA THR A 75 4.90 -1.18 -9.02
C THR A 75 3.99 -2.38 -8.73
N ASP A 76 3.89 -2.81 -7.47
CA ASP A 76 2.92 -3.78 -6.98
C ASP A 76 2.00 -3.16 -5.92
N ILE A 77 0.91 -2.53 -6.39
CA ILE A 77 -0.09 -1.89 -5.53
C ILE A 77 -0.77 -2.89 -4.58
N GLY A 78 -0.94 -4.15 -5.02
CA GLY A 78 -1.53 -5.19 -4.19
C GLY A 78 -0.65 -5.47 -2.97
N GLN A 79 0.66 -5.60 -3.20
CA GLN A 79 1.65 -5.77 -2.15
C GLN A 79 1.73 -4.54 -1.24
N VAL A 80 1.70 -3.32 -1.78
CA VAL A 80 1.69 -2.08 -0.98
C VAL A 80 0.57 -2.10 0.06
N PHE A 81 -0.67 -2.41 -0.34
CA PHE A 81 -1.79 -2.43 0.60
C PHE A 81 -1.73 -3.60 1.60
N GLN A 82 -1.17 -4.76 1.21
CA GLN A 82 -0.95 -5.86 2.13
C GLN A 82 0.07 -5.49 3.21
N LEU A 83 1.19 -4.90 2.80
CA LEU A 83 2.25 -4.44 3.70
C LEU A 83 1.77 -3.29 4.59
N PHE A 84 0.98 -2.35 4.06
CA PHE A 84 0.41 -1.28 4.88
C PHE A 84 -0.53 -1.81 5.96
N ARG A 85 -1.37 -2.80 5.64
CA ARG A 85 -2.21 -3.48 6.65
C ARG A 85 -1.39 -4.23 7.69
N LEU A 86 -0.29 -4.87 7.26
CA LEU A 86 0.66 -5.50 8.18
C LEU A 86 1.31 -4.47 9.10
N LYS A 87 1.80 -3.35 8.56
CA LYS A 87 2.33 -2.23 9.33
C LYS A 87 1.34 -1.78 10.41
N GLN A 88 0.07 -1.61 10.05
CA GLN A 88 -0.99 -1.21 10.98
C GLN A 88 -1.32 -2.26 12.04
N SER A 89 -1.18 -3.56 11.73
CA SER A 89 -1.48 -4.64 12.68
C SER A 89 -0.37 -4.85 13.72
N LEU A 90 0.88 -4.50 13.37
CA LEU A 90 2.04 -4.65 14.25
C LEU A 90 2.10 -3.59 15.36
N GLY A 91 1.37 -2.50 15.24
CA GLY A 91 1.21 -1.53 16.32
C GLY A 91 0.96 -0.10 15.85
N PRO A 92 0.84 0.85 16.79
CA PRO A 92 0.66 2.24 16.45
C PRO A 92 1.94 2.82 15.83
N LYS A 93 1.75 3.78 14.91
CA LYS A 93 2.84 4.51 14.23
C LYS A 93 3.77 3.54 13.47
N ASN A 94 4.99 3.98 13.23
CA ASN A 94 6.06 3.22 12.56
C ASN A 94 6.74 2.19 13.47
N LEU A 95 6.05 1.60 14.45
CA LEU A 95 6.66 0.59 15.34
C LEU A 95 7.22 -0.60 14.55
N ALA A 96 6.50 -1.05 13.54
CA ALA A 96 6.93 -2.08 12.60
C ALA A 96 8.26 -1.75 11.89
N CYS A 97 8.56 -0.46 11.69
CA CYS A 97 9.80 -0.04 11.04
C CYS A 97 11.01 -0.06 12.00
N TYR A 98 10.81 -0.22 13.32
CA TYR A 98 11.90 -0.33 14.30
C TYR A 98 12.33 -1.77 14.55
N ASP A 99 11.45 -2.73 14.29
CA ASP A 99 11.64 -4.11 14.72
C ASP A 99 12.26 -4.96 13.60
N PRO A 100 13.49 -5.49 13.79
CA PRO A 100 14.12 -6.36 12.81
C PRO A 100 13.39 -7.71 12.64
N GLU A 101 12.56 -8.13 13.61
CA GLU A 101 11.80 -9.39 13.53
C GLU A 101 10.57 -9.27 12.62
N SER A 102 9.96 -8.08 12.51
CA SER A 102 8.86 -7.84 11.58
C SER A 102 9.28 -7.72 10.11
N GLY A 103 10.59 -7.80 9.82
CA GLY A 103 11.16 -7.41 8.52
C GLY A 103 10.99 -5.89 8.31
N ASP A 104 11.78 -5.27 7.44
CA ASP A 104 11.54 -3.85 7.15
C ASP A 104 10.31 -3.72 6.23
N VAL A 105 9.13 -3.75 6.85
CA VAL A 105 7.83 -3.57 6.18
C VAL A 105 7.77 -2.20 5.52
N CYS A 106 8.43 -1.19 6.09
CA CYS A 106 8.35 0.19 5.63
C CYS A 106 9.20 0.40 4.38
N GLU A 107 10.41 -0.17 4.36
CA GLU A 107 11.23 -0.31 3.15
C GLU A 107 10.49 -1.10 2.07
N GLN A 108 9.89 -2.25 2.41
CA GLN A 108 9.15 -3.05 1.43
C GLN A 108 7.95 -2.31 0.84
N ILE A 109 7.28 -1.43 1.60
CA ILE A 109 6.22 -0.57 1.06
C ILE A 109 6.79 0.38 0.00
N VAL A 110 7.95 0.99 0.26
CA VAL A 110 8.61 1.95 -0.66
C VAL A 110 9.16 1.24 -1.89
N GLU A 111 9.66 0.01 -1.73
CA GLU A 111 10.09 -0.85 -2.83
C GLU A 111 8.89 -1.22 -3.71
N ALA A 112 7.80 -1.68 -3.12
CA ALA A 112 6.61 -2.11 -3.85
C ALA A 112 5.90 -0.95 -4.59
N ILE A 113 5.95 0.28 -4.08
CA ILE A 113 5.41 1.45 -4.80
C ILE A 113 6.37 1.96 -5.90
N ASN A 114 7.63 1.51 -5.88
CA ASN A 114 8.69 1.89 -6.80
C ASN A 114 8.82 3.43 -6.95
N VAL A 115 9.25 4.16 -5.91
CA VAL A 115 9.17 5.64 -5.90
C VAL A 115 10.04 6.40 -6.91
N VAL A 116 11.05 5.77 -7.51
CA VAL A 116 11.99 6.44 -8.43
C VAL A 116 11.30 6.87 -9.72
N GLY A 117 11.42 8.14 -10.11
CA GLY A 117 10.74 8.71 -11.27
C GLY A 117 9.40 9.37 -10.95
N LEU A 118 8.95 9.34 -9.68
CA LEU A 118 7.84 10.17 -9.22
C LEU A 118 8.28 11.62 -9.06
N THR A 119 7.37 12.57 -9.28
CA THR A 119 7.60 13.97 -8.87
C THR A 119 7.57 14.10 -7.35
N GLU A 120 8.23 15.13 -6.81
CA GLU A 120 8.18 15.42 -5.35
C GLU A 120 6.73 15.52 -4.83
N GLN A 121 5.82 16.08 -5.64
CA GLN A 121 4.40 16.22 -5.26
C GLN A 121 3.66 14.88 -5.22
N GLN A 122 3.88 13.99 -6.19
CA GLN A 122 3.29 12.66 -6.18
C GLN A 122 3.85 11.83 -5.02
N LEU A 123 5.16 11.87 -4.81
CA LEU A 123 5.82 11.20 -3.70
C LEU A 123 5.21 11.63 -2.36
N ALA A 124 5.09 12.94 -2.13
CA ALA A 124 4.56 13.50 -0.90
C ALA A 124 3.18 12.92 -0.57
N VAL A 125 2.26 13.01 -1.53
CA VAL A 125 0.87 12.57 -1.36
C VAL A 125 0.79 11.06 -1.13
N LEU A 126 1.59 10.26 -1.84
CA LEU A 126 1.62 8.81 -1.67
C LEU A 126 2.19 8.39 -0.31
N LEU A 127 3.35 8.91 0.08
CA LEU A 127 3.98 8.56 1.35
C LEU A 127 3.19 9.05 2.56
N ASP A 128 2.58 10.24 2.48
CA ASP A 128 1.67 10.75 3.52
C ASP A 128 0.45 9.82 3.68
N SER A 129 -0.12 9.33 2.58
CA SER A 129 -1.26 8.39 2.63
C SER A 129 -0.90 7.01 3.21
N LEU A 130 0.39 6.65 3.18
CA LEU A 130 0.95 5.42 3.76
C LEU A 130 1.55 5.65 5.16
N GLU A 131 1.39 6.85 5.69
CA GLU A 131 1.94 7.29 6.98
C GLU A 131 3.46 7.03 7.07
N LEU A 132 4.17 7.23 5.96
CA LEU A 132 5.62 7.10 5.87
C LEU A 132 6.25 8.50 5.86
N PRO A 133 6.97 8.90 6.93
CA PRO A 133 7.66 10.17 6.93
C PRO A 133 8.73 10.17 5.84
N TYR A 134 9.00 11.33 5.26
CA TYR A 134 10.03 11.45 4.23
C TYR A 134 10.78 12.76 4.34
N ARG A 135 11.96 12.83 3.74
CA ARG A 135 12.72 14.06 3.55
C ARG A 135 13.63 13.97 2.33
N VAL A 136 13.86 15.11 1.69
CA VAL A 136 14.87 15.22 0.63
C VAL A 136 16.24 15.40 1.28
N VAL A 137 17.20 14.53 0.94
CA VAL A 137 18.58 14.57 1.47
C VAL A 137 19.60 15.03 0.44
N GLU A 138 19.25 14.97 -0.84
CA GLU A 138 20.06 15.46 -1.95
C GLU A 138 19.13 16.10 -2.98
N ARG A 139 19.53 17.25 -3.51
CA ARG A 139 18.79 17.93 -4.59
C ARG A 139 19.77 18.39 -5.66
N ASP A 140 19.48 18.04 -6.90
CA ASP A 140 20.25 18.46 -8.08
C ASP A 140 21.75 18.18 -7.91
N CYS A 141 22.10 16.97 -7.48
CA CYS A 141 23.47 16.50 -7.18
C CYS A 141 24.16 17.18 -5.99
N GLU A 142 23.44 18.01 -5.22
CA GLU A 142 23.98 18.70 -4.05
C GLU A 142 23.36 18.12 -2.77
N PRO A 143 24.17 17.60 -1.84
CA PRO A 143 23.68 17.10 -0.57
C PRO A 143 23.13 18.24 0.29
N LEU A 144 22.00 17.99 0.96
CA LEU A 144 21.36 18.96 1.83
C LEU A 144 21.79 18.77 3.29
N MET A 145 21.91 19.89 4.00
CA MET A 145 22.15 19.86 5.43
C MET A 145 20.90 19.37 6.16
N ILE A 146 20.98 18.17 6.73
CA ILE A 146 19.91 17.54 7.50
C ILE A 146 20.36 17.26 8.94
N THR A 147 19.38 17.10 9.82
CA THR A 147 19.59 16.68 11.20
C THR A 147 19.83 15.16 11.27
N LYS A 148 20.59 14.70 12.27
CA LYS A 148 21.05 13.31 12.41
C LYS A 148 20.16 12.43 13.29
N GLU A 149 18.99 12.91 13.68
CA GLU A 149 18.00 12.11 14.39
C GLU A 149 17.56 10.94 13.52
N PHE A 150 17.23 9.83 14.17
CA PHE A 150 16.65 8.67 13.52
C PHE A 150 15.12 8.72 13.65
N VAL A 151 14.42 8.45 12.56
CA VAL A 151 12.97 8.26 12.53
C VAL A 151 12.70 6.99 11.75
N ALA A 152 12.27 5.92 12.43
CA ALA A 152 12.08 4.66 11.74
C ALA A 152 11.06 4.74 10.61
N GLY A 153 11.40 4.07 9.51
CA GLY A 153 10.64 4.07 8.27
C GLY A 153 10.65 5.41 7.56
N ARG A 154 11.49 6.38 7.96
CA ARG A 154 11.64 7.62 7.21
C ARG A 154 12.33 7.35 5.89
N VAL A 155 11.71 7.81 4.81
CA VAL A 155 12.24 7.71 3.47
C VAL A 155 13.12 8.94 3.20
N ASN A 156 14.43 8.72 3.09
CA ASN A 156 15.37 9.71 2.59
C ASN A 156 15.38 9.61 1.08
N VAL A 157 15.11 10.72 0.37
CA VAL A 157 15.08 10.72 -1.10
C VAL A 157 16.10 11.66 -1.70
N SER A 158 16.65 11.27 -2.84
CA SER A 158 17.42 12.12 -3.74
C SER A 158 16.50 12.60 -4.85
N VAL A 159 16.63 13.87 -5.22
CA VAL A 159 15.79 14.52 -6.24
C VAL A 159 16.66 15.23 -7.27
N PHE A 160 16.32 15.08 -8.55
CA PHE A 160 16.92 15.83 -9.66
C PHE A 160 15.81 16.43 -10.52
N GLU A 161 15.87 17.75 -10.76
CA GLU A 161 14.86 18.48 -11.55
C GLU A 161 13.40 18.25 -11.06
N GLY A 162 13.22 18.07 -9.75
CA GLY A 162 11.91 17.82 -9.13
C GLY A 162 11.38 16.39 -9.23
N VAL A 163 12.21 15.45 -9.71
CA VAL A 163 11.90 14.02 -9.85
C VAL A 163 12.78 13.21 -8.91
N VAL A 164 12.20 12.21 -8.25
CA VAL A 164 12.92 11.30 -7.35
C VAL A 164 13.86 10.41 -8.16
N THR A 165 15.12 10.35 -7.75
CA THR A 165 16.18 9.58 -8.42
C THR A 165 16.76 8.45 -7.58
N GLY A 166 16.56 8.53 -6.27
CA GLY A 166 17.02 7.53 -5.33
C GLY A 166 16.30 7.66 -3.99
N TRP A 167 16.35 6.59 -3.20
CA TRP A 167 15.75 6.55 -1.88
C TRP A 167 16.44 5.56 -0.93
N ALA A 168 16.26 5.80 0.37
CA ALA A 168 16.69 4.92 1.45
C ALA A 168 15.68 4.94 2.59
N SER A 169 15.33 3.79 3.15
CA SER A 169 14.52 3.71 4.38
C SER A 169 15.40 3.73 5.62
N GLU A 170 15.09 4.58 6.59
CA GLU A 170 15.72 4.53 7.91
C GLU A 170 15.26 3.31 8.71
N GLY A 171 16.21 2.44 9.04
CA GLY A 171 15.93 1.13 9.65
C GLY A 171 15.99 -0.01 8.64
N GLY A 172 16.04 0.34 7.35
CA GLY A 172 16.15 -0.60 6.24
C GLY A 172 17.56 -1.01 5.92
N GLN A 173 17.65 -2.05 5.10
CA GLN A 173 18.92 -2.65 4.68
C GLN A 173 19.32 -2.23 3.25
N SER A 174 18.38 -1.75 2.44
CA SER A 174 18.65 -1.29 1.08
C SER A 174 18.82 0.22 0.97
N PHE A 175 19.69 0.57 0.04
CA PHE A 175 19.86 1.91 -0.51
C PHE A 175 19.71 1.78 -2.02
N TRP A 176 18.72 2.46 -2.58
CA TRP A 176 18.48 2.48 -4.01
C TRP A 176 18.85 3.85 -4.57
N ASP A 177 19.86 3.88 -5.41
CA ASP A 177 20.27 5.06 -6.16
C ASP A 177 20.51 4.63 -7.59
N GLU A 178 19.68 5.13 -8.52
CA GLU A 178 19.85 4.82 -9.93
C GLU A 178 21.04 5.56 -10.55
N GLY A 179 21.76 6.41 -9.79
CA GLY A 179 22.95 7.11 -10.28
C GLY A 179 22.59 7.98 -11.47
N SER A 180 21.85 9.06 -11.21
CA SER A 180 21.43 10.02 -12.25
C SER A 180 22.00 11.42 -12.06
N CYS A 181 22.99 11.52 -11.16
CA CYS A 181 24.20 12.25 -11.47
C CYS A 181 25.22 11.21 -12.01
#